data_AF-A0A432G2D2-F1
#
_entry.id   AF-A0A432G2D2-F1
#
_cell.length_a   1.000
_cell.length_b   1.000
_cell.length_c   1.000
_cell.angle_alpha   90.00
_cell.angle_beta   90.00
_cell.angle_gamma   90.00
#
_symmetry.space_group_name_H-M   'P 1'
#
loop_
_entity.id
_entity.type
_entity.pdbx_description
1 polymer ?
#
loop_
_entity_poly.entity_id
_entity_poly.type
_entity_poly.pdbx_seq_one_letter_code
_entity_poly.pdbx_strand_id
1 'polypeptide(L)'
;MELTKVTTTSGILEPGLWQLDPSRERYRVPACGVIVVELYPDDVLVVQDPEGGQHAEVVPFSPEGKGDPGILGINKSQPADGLRQILSGDSESAGRVRSGLERKGIDLASAKAAVLFAPDSLAREELRFQVTSRTTCAVAAPGTMMTVEGETLPPTDLQVFIHRASPPEERETDLPDPLAEPRLDFQIDRCTSQAYEVKAGEFIQVIDVMGRECSDFQVFDHRKLDQGIERCLDVTTTRTLIGAGYPGPGLFSKYYDVDMQPLVEVIRDTVGRHDTFGLACTAKSYEDRGYFGHINCSDNFNGALAQYEIEPRKGWAAANFFFNTGIDDHNVPATKHNHPDVTMILRHKAHCGRQFRC
;
A
#
# COMPACT_ATOMS: atom_id res chain seq x y z
N MET A 1 29.27 -15.92 -32.00
CA MET A 1 28.02 -15.66 -31.26
C MET A 1 28.29 -14.39 -30.46
N GLU A 2 27.81 -13.27 -30.98
CA GLU A 2 28.20 -11.92 -30.54
C GLU A 2 27.63 -11.60 -29.15
N LEU A 3 28.53 -11.20 -28.24
CA LEU A 3 28.21 -10.63 -26.95
C LEU A 3 27.72 -9.19 -27.17
N THR A 4 26.42 -8.98 -27.01
CA THR A 4 25.84 -7.64 -27.09
C THR A 4 26.36 -6.79 -25.93
N LYS A 5 27.00 -5.66 -26.27
CA LYS A 5 27.61 -4.68 -25.37
C LYS A 5 26.70 -4.31 -24.19
N VAL A 6 27.27 -4.32 -23.00
CA VAL A 6 26.73 -3.68 -21.80
C VAL A 6 26.59 -2.18 -22.08
N THR A 7 25.35 -1.69 -22.13
CA THR A 7 25.04 -0.26 -22.26
C THR A 7 25.03 0.36 -20.87
N THR A 8 26.13 0.98 -20.46
CA THR A 8 26.13 1.86 -19.29
C THR A 8 25.51 3.20 -19.68
N THR A 9 24.21 3.36 -19.45
CA THR A 9 23.58 4.68 -19.55
C THR A 9 23.96 5.49 -18.31
N SER A 10 24.87 6.46 -18.48
CA SER A 10 25.04 7.55 -17.51
C SER A 10 23.80 8.44 -17.58
N GLY A 11 22.75 8.08 -16.85
CA GLY A 11 21.58 8.93 -16.65
C GLY A 11 21.91 10.03 -15.65
N ILE A 12 21.50 11.26 -15.98
CA ILE A 12 21.48 12.36 -15.01
C ILE A 12 20.49 11.95 -13.91
N LEU A 13 20.95 11.84 -12.66
CA LEU A 13 20.09 11.60 -11.51
C LEU A 13 19.43 12.93 -11.14
N GLU A 14 18.22 13.17 -11.64
CA GLU A 14 17.39 14.28 -11.16
C GLU A 14 16.87 13.92 -9.75
N PRO A 15 17.22 14.69 -8.70
CA PRO A 15 16.70 14.43 -7.37
C PRO A 15 15.20 14.73 -7.34
N GLY A 16 14.40 13.78 -6.87
CA GLY A 16 13.04 14.04 -6.39
C GLY A 16 11.92 13.38 -7.17
N LEU A 17 12.00 13.22 -8.49
CA LEU A 17 10.90 12.64 -9.27
C LEU A 17 10.99 11.11 -9.31
N TRP A 18 10.51 10.45 -8.24
CA TRP A 18 10.15 9.04 -8.28
C TRP A 18 8.83 8.85 -9.07
N GLN A 19 8.86 9.08 -10.38
CA GLN A 19 7.83 8.56 -11.27
C GLN A 19 8.31 7.20 -11.77
N LEU A 20 7.82 6.12 -11.15
CA LEU A 20 7.79 4.84 -11.84
C LEU A 20 6.90 5.03 -13.07
N ASP A 21 7.44 4.75 -14.25
CA ASP A 21 6.66 4.61 -15.48
C ASP A 21 5.38 3.77 -15.17
N PRO A 22 4.17 4.17 -15.59
CA PRO A 22 2.94 3.42 -15.30
C PRO A 22 2.99 1.95 -15.75
N SER A 23 3.83 1.63 -16.73
CA SER A 23 4.08 0.26 -17.19
C SER A 23 5.11 -0.50 -16.34
N ARG A 24 5.75 0.14 -15.36
CA ARG A 24 6.83 -0.44 -14.56
C ARG A 24 6.42 -0.66 -13.11
N GLU A 25 6.33 -1.92 -12.75
CA GLU A 25 6.15 -2.33 -11.36
C GLU A 25 7.51 -2.62 -10.71
N ARG A 26 7.62 -2.35 -9.41
CA ARG A 26 8.80 -2.66 -8.60
C ARG A 26 8.39 -3.38 -7.34
N TYR A 27 9.03 -4.51 -7.10
CA TYR A 27 8.84 -5.34 -5.92
C TYR A 27 10.17 -5.54 -5.20
N ARG A 28 10.09 -5.57 -3.87
CA ARG A 28 11.19 -6.01 -3.01
C ARG A 28 10.95 -7.46 -2.65
N VAL A 29 11.95 -8.32 -2.84
CA VAL A 29 11.98 -9.66 -2.27
C VAL A 29 12.82 -9.58 -1.00
N PRO A 30 12.20 -9.69 0.19
CA PRO A 30 12.96 -9.65 1.43
C PRO A 30 13.99 -10.77 1.48
N ALA A 31 15.14 -10.53 2.11
CA ALA A 31 16.07 -11.58 2.49
C ALA A 31 15.34 -12.73 3.21
N CYS A 32 15.65 -13.99 2.87
CA CYS A 32 14.94 -15.18 3.34
C CYS A 32 13.42 -15.16 3.03
N GLY A 33 13.01 -14.42 2.00
CA GLY A 33 11.63 -14.16 1.64
C GLY A 33 11.28 -14.60 0.23
N VAL A 34 9.98 -14.64 -0.05
CA VAL A 34 9.40 -15.02 -1.33
C VAL A 34 8.33 -13.99 -1.70
N ILE A 35 8.31 -13.59 -2.97
CA ILE A 35 7.15 -12.92 -3.58
C ILE A 35 6.57 -13.79 -4.68
N VAL A 36 5.29 -13.58 -4.97
CA VAL A 36 4.59 -14.24 -6.09
C VAL A 36 3.93 -13.17 -6.93
N VAL A 37 4.21 -13.17 -8.23
CA VAL A 37 3.70 -12.19 -9.19
C VAL A 37 2.99 -12.88 -10.34
N GLU A 38 1.98 -12.23 -10.90
CA GLU A 38 1.35 -12.66 -12.16
C GLU A 38 2.06 -11.97 -13.32
N LEU A 39 2.43 -12.76 -14.34
CA LEU A 39 3.07 -12.30 -15.56
C LEU A 39 2.20 -12.65 -16.76
N TYR A 40 2.08 -11.71 -17.69
CA TYR A 40 1.31 -11.86 -18.91
C TYR A 40 2.24 -11.95 -20.12
N PRO A 41 1.77 -12.51 -21.26
CA PRO A 41 2.55 -12.50 -22.50
C PRO A 41 3.06 -11.09 -22.81
N ASP A 42 4.28 -11.02 -23.33
CA ASP A 42 5.01 -9.81 -23.69
C ASP A 42 5.55 -8.97 -22.52
N ASP A 43 5.19 -9.28 -21.27
CA ASP A 43 5.84 -8.67 -20.10
C ASP A 43 7.35 -8.99 -20.06
N VAL A 44 8.13 -8.10 -19.45
CA VAL A 44 9.56 -8.34 -19.16
C VAL A 44 9.76 -8.40 -17.65
N LEU A 45 10.15 -9.56 -17.15
CA LEU A 45 10.58 -9.75 -15.77
C LEU A 45 12.08 -9.42 -15.66
N VAL A 46 12.44 -8.56 -14.71
CA VAL A 46 13.84 -8.24 -14.37
C VAL A 46 14.07 -8.59 -12.91
N VAL A 47 15.09 -9.38 -12.64
CA VAL A 47 15.55 -9.66 -11.27
C VAL A 47 16.94 -9.06 -11.12
N GLN A 48 17.15 -8.27 -10.07
CA GLN A 48 18.40 -7.58 -9.78
C GLN A 48 18.84 -7.89 -8.34
N ASP A 49 20.13 -8.15 -8.18
CA ASP A 49 20.81 -8.20 -6.88
C ASP A 49 21.49 -6.84 -6.63
N PRO A 50 20.97 -5.99 -5.72
CA PRO A 50 21.53 -4.66 -5.48
C PRO A 50 22.92 -4.69 -4.82
N GLU A 51 23.19 -5.70 -3.99
CA GLU A 51 24.38 -5.76 -3.13
C GLU A 51 25.46 -6.69 -3.67
N GLY A 52 25.08 -7.67 -4.49
CA GLY A 52 25.97 -8.70 -5.02
C GLY A 52 26.05 -9.91 -4.09
N GLY A 53 26.27 -11.09 -4.68
CA GLY A 53 26.44 -12.34 -3.93
C GLY A 53 25.16 -13.02 -3.44
N GLN A 54 23.97 -12.42 -3.62
CA GLN A 54 22.70 -12.98 -3.18
C GLN A 54 22.08 -13.86 -4.26
N HIS A 55 21.95 -15.16 -3.98
CA HIS A 55 21.26 -16.09 -4.89
C HIS A 55 19.78 -15.73 -4.99
N ALA A 56 19.21 -15.91 -6.18
CA ALA A 56 17.78 -15.86 -6.40
C ALA A 56 17.28 -17.18 -6.96
N GLU A 57 16.10 -17.64 -6.51
CA GLU A 57 15.37 -18.70 -7.20
C GLU A 57 14.15 -18.10 -7.90
N VAL A 58 14.07 -18.29 -9.21
CA VAL A 58 12.90 -17.90 -10.02
C VAL A 58 12.16 -19.16 -10.46
N VAL A 59 10.89 -19.24 -10.08
CA VAL A 59 10.03 -20.40 -10.29
C VAL A 59 8.75 -19.96 -11.01
N PRO A 60 8.73 -20.00 -12.35
CA PRO A 60 7.51 -19.77 -13.11
C PRO A 60 6.63 -21.03 -13.11
N PHE A 61 5.34 -20.84 -12.91
CA PHE A 61 4.31 -21.87 -12.89
C PHE A 61 3.38 -21.72 -14.09
N SER A 62 3.14 -22.84 -14.77
CA SER A 62 2.11 -22.94 -15.80
C SER A 62 0.71 -22.73 -15.21
N PRO A 63 -0.31 -22.40 -16.03
CA PRO A 63 -1.70 -22.35 -15.58
C PRO A 63 -2.19 -23.67 -14.94
N GLU A 64 -1.59 -24.80 -15.29
CA GLU A 64 -1.85 -26.12 -14.71
C GLU A 64 -1.13 -26.34 -13.37
N GLY A 65 -0.41 -25.34 -12.86
CA GLY A 65 0.26 -25.37 -11.55
C GLY A 65 1.64 -26.02 -11.53
N LYS A 66 2.16 -26.49 -12.67
CA LYS A 66 3.48 -27.11 -12.77
C LYS A 66 4.58 -26.05 -12.88
N GLY A 67 5.57 -26.11 -11.98
CA GLY A 67 6.71 -25.18 -11.95
C GLY A 67 7.86 -25.62 -12.84
N ASP A 68 8.16 -24.85 -13.89
CA ASP A 68 9.23 -25.15 -14.85
C ASP A 68 9.87 -23.87 -15.42
N PRO A 69 11.16 -23.59 -15.15
CA PRO A 69 11.88 -22.43 -15.67
C PRO A 69 11.92 -22.33 -17.19
N GLY A 70 11.67 -23.43 -17.91
CA GLY A 70 11.49 -23.43 -19.36
C GLY A 70 10.39 -22.48 -19.85
N ILE A 71 9.41 -22.15 -19.01
CA ILE A 71 8.35 -21.16 -19.30
C ILE A 71 8.93 -19.77 -19.57
N LEU A 72 10.06 -19.42 -18.95
CA LEU A 72 10.78 -18.17 -19.17
C LEU A 72 11.97 -18.35 -20.14
N GLY A 73 12.02 -19.47 -20.86
CA GLY A 73 13.11 -19.78 -21.79
C GLY A 73 14.42 -20.21 -21.10
N ILE A 74 14.37 -20.57 -19.81
CA ILE A 74 15.57 -20.93 -19.04
C ILE A 74 15.80 -22.44 -19.10
N ASN A 75 16.89 -22.86 -19.75
CA ASN A 75 17.21 -24.28 -19.94
C ASN A 75 17.86 -24.95 -18.72
N LYS A 76 18.44 -24.16 -17.80
CA LYS A 76 19.10 -24.67 -16.60
C LYS A 76 18.15 -24.57 -15.41
N SER A 77 17.73 -25.73 -14.89
CA SER A 77 16.81 -25.82 -13.77
C SER A 77 17.38 -26.71 -12.65
N GLN A 78 17.09 -26.38 -11.41
CA GLN A 78 17.32 -27.21 -10.22
C GLN A 78 16.00 -27.39 -9.46
N PRO A 79 15.89 -28.34 -8.50
CA PRO A 79 14.79 -28.35 -7.57
C PRO A 79 14.65 -27.00 -6.85
N ALA A 80 13.43 -26.52 -6.63
CA ALA A 80 13.16 -25.24 -5.96
C ALA A 80 13.29 -25.35 -4.43
N ASP A 81 14.47 -25.74 -3.95
CA ASP A 81 14.70 -26.08 -2.54
C ASP A 81 14.67 -24.83 -1.65
N GLY A 82 15.22 -23.70 -2.09
CA GLY A 82 15.18 -22.43 -1.37
C GLY A 82 13.76 -21.89 -1.18
N LEU A 83 12.96 -21.91 -2.25
CA LEU A 83 11.53 -21.58 -2.20
C LEU A 83 10.80 -22.47 -1.20
N ARG A 84 11.01 -23.78 -1.24
CA ARG A 84 10.37 -24.75 -0.32
C ARG A 84 10.79 -24.51 1.11
N GLN A 85 12.08 -24.28 1.35
CA GLN A 85 12.60 -24.03 2.69
C GLN A 85 11.95 -22.78 3.31
N ILE A 86 11.91 -21.67 2.57
CA ILE A 86 11.28 -20.43 3.05
C ILE A 86 9.79 -20.66 3.31
N LEU A 87 9.07 -21.27 2.37
CA LEU A 87 7.64 -21.51 2.50
C LEU A 87 7.29 -22.54 3.57
N SER A 88 8.21 -23.43 3.96
CA SER A 88 8.02 -24.40 5.03
C SER A 88 8.08 -23.80 6.43
N GLY A 89 8.63 -22.58 6.58
CA GLY A 89 8.73 -21.91 7.87
C GLY A 89 7.39 -21.51 8.50
N ASP A 90 7.41 -21.21 9.80
CA ASP A 90 6.23 -20.92 10.62
C ASP A 90 5.79 -19.45 10.60
N SER A 91 6.36 -18.63 9.72
CA SER A 91 5.96 -17.21 9.63
C SER A 91 4.55 -17.05 9.05
N GLU A 92 3.78 -16.10 9.59
CA GLU A 92 2.43 -15.79 9.10
C GLU A 92 2.45 -15.42 7.60
N SER A 93 3.47 -14.70 7.15
CA SER A 93 3.66 -14.33 5.75
C SER A 93 3.90 -15.54 4.85
N ALA A 94 4.75 -16.50 5.26
CA ALA A 94 4.94 -17.74 4.52
C ALA A 94 3.65 -18.57 4.44
N GLY A 95 2.88 -18.62 5.54
CA GLY A 95 1.55 -19.24 5.55
C GLY A 95 0.59 -18.64 4.53
N ARG A 96 0.52 -17.31 4.45
CA ARG A 96 -0.33 -16.59 3.47
C ARG A 96 0.06 -16.90 2.03
N VAL A 97 1.36 -16.90 1.70
CA VAL A 97 1.84 -17.21 0.35
C VAL A 97 1.50 -18.65 0.00
N ARG A 98 1.74 -19.60 0.91
CA ARG A 98 1.41 -21.02 0.73
C ARG A 98 -0.07 -21.24 0.42
N SER A 99 -0.96 -20.70 1.24
CA SER A 99 -2.41 -20.79 0.99
C SER A 99 -2.83 -20.12 -0.32
N GLY A 100 -2.14 -19.03 -0.73
CA GLY A 100 -2.37 -18.38 -2.02
C GLY A 100 -2.01 -19.28 -3.22
N LEU A 101 -0.88 -19.98 -3.14
CA LEU A 101 -0.42 -20.93 -4.15
C LEU A 101 -1.32 -22.18 -4.21
N GLU A 102 -1.71 -22.72 -3.06
CA GLU A 102 -2.64 -23.85 -2.95
C GLU A 102 -4.00 -23.55 -3.59
N ARG A 103 -4.57 -22.35 -3.35
CA ARG A 103 -5.82 -21.92 -4.00
C ARG A 103 -5.73 -21.85 -5.52
N LYS A 104 -4.52 -21.65 -6.06
CA LYS A 104 -4.25 -21.63 -7.50
C LYS A 104 -3.90 -23.02 -8.06
N GLY A 105 -3.91 -24.06 -7.23
CA GLY A 105 -3.55 -25.43 -7.65
C GLY A 105 -2.07 -25.61 -7.98
N ILE A 106 -1.19 -24.77 -7.43
CA ILE A 106 0.24 -24.81 -7.72
C ILE A 106 0.92 -25.97 -6.97
N ASP A 107 1.68 -26.78 -7.71
CA ASP A 107 2.47 -27.88 -7.16
C ASP A 107 3.89 -27.42 -6.79
N LEU A 108 4.10 -27.18 -5.50
CA LEU A 108 5.39 -26.84 -4.93
C LEU A 108 6.34 -28.05 -4.83
N ALA A 109 5.82 -29.27 -4.74
CA ALA A 109 6.60 -30.48 -4.46
C ALA A 109 7.39 -30.98 -5.67
N SER A 110 6.92 -30.70 -6.90
CA SER A 110 7.65 -30.99 -8.13
C SER A 110 8.30 -29.76 -8.79
N ALA A 111 8.11 -28.58 -8.20
CA ALA A 111 8.59 -27.31 -8.76
C ALA A 111 10.11 -27.27 -8.96
N LYS A 112 10.52 -26.73 -10.10
CA LYS A 112 11.92 -26.46 -10.45
C LYS A 112 12.20 -24.96 -10.50
N ALA A 113 13.36 -24.54 -10.04
CA ALA A 113 13.83 -23.17 -10.03
C ALA A 113 14.94 -22.93 -11.05
N ALA A 114 14.96 -21.73 -11.62
CA ALA A 114 16.16 -21.13 -12.18
C ALA A 114 16.92 -20.43 -11.05
N VAL A 115 18.13 -20.88 -10.78
CA VAL A 115 19.03 -20.22 -9.83
C VAL A 115 19.75 -19.10 -10.56
N LEU A 116 19.55 -17.88 -10.09
CA LEU A 116 20.20 -16.68 -10.59
C LEU A 116 21.24 -16.21 -9.59
N PHE A 117 22.28 -15.54 -10.12
CA PHE A 117 23.44 -15.04 -9.39
C PHE A 117 24.27 -16.12 -8.69
N ALA A 118 25.48 -15.74 -8.32
CA ALA A 118 26.45 -16.58 -7.64
C ALA A 118 27.09 -15.78 -6.48
N PRO A 119 27.84 -16.41 -5.55
CA PRO A 119 28.45 -15.68 -4.43
C PRO A 119 29.46 -14.62 -4.88
N ASP A 120 29.97 -14.73 -6.12
CA ASP A 120 30.87 -13.78 -6.78
C ASP A 120 30.15 -12.82 -7.75
N SER A 121 28.81 -12.86 -7.81
CA SER A 121 28.02 -11.91 -8.59
C SER A 121 28.24 -10.48 -8.13
N LEU A 122 28.29 -9.56 -9.10
CA LEU A 122 28.58 -8.15 -8.84
C LEU A 122 27.33 -7.44 -8.32
N ALA A 123 27.54 -6.39 -7.52
CA ALA A 123 26.46 -5.50 -7.12
C ALA A 123 25.77 -4.90 -8.35
N ARG A 124 24.43 -4.88 -8.32
CA ARG A 124 23.52 -4.43 -9.38
C ARG A 124 23.50 -5.31 -10.63
N GLU A 125 24.03 -6.53 -10.56
CA GLU A 125 23.83 -7.51 -11.62
C GLU A 125 22.33 -7.79 -11.78
N GLU A 126 21.85 -7.81 -13.03
CA GLU A 126 20.46 -8.02 -13.35
C GLU A 126 20.28 -9.03 -14.49
N LEU A 127 19.19 -9.79 -14.42
CA LEU A 127 18.79 -10.76 -15.43
C LEU A 127 17.38 -10.43 -15.90
N ARG A 128 17.18 -10.49 -17.22
CA ARG A 128 15.94 -10.09 -17.89
C ARG A 128 15.32 -11.28 -18.62
N PHE A 129 14.03 -11.47 -18.47
CA PHE A 129 13.28 -12.57 -19.04
C PHE A 129 12.05 -12.04 -19.78
N GLN A 130 11.95 -12.39 -21.07
CA GLN A 130 10.76 -12.12 -21.86
C GLN A 130 9.70 -13.18 -21.54
N VAL A 131 8.51 -12.73 -21.15
CA VAL A 131 7.41 -13.62 -20.83
C VAL A 131 6.68 -13.96 -22.12
N THR A 132 6.59 -15.25 -22.44
CA THR A 132 5.95 -15.74 -23.68
C THR A 132 4.51 -16.20 -23.50
N SER A 133 4.12 -16.50 -22.26
CA SER A 133 2.80 -17.02 -21.91
C SER A 133 2.42 -16.58 -20.51
N ARG A 134 1.12 -16.50 -20.23
CA ARG A 134 0.61 -16.20 -18.89
C ARG A 134 1.18 -17.20 -17.86
N THR A 135 1.80 -16.69 -16.81
CA THR A 135 2.43 -17.52 -15.77
C THR A 135 2.36 -16.84 -14.41
N THR A 136 2.12 -17.63 -13.36
CA THR A 136 2.35 -17.20 -11.99
C THR A 136 3.82 -17.45 -11.67
N CYS A 137 4.59 -16.44 -11.26
CA CYS A 137 6.02 -16.58 -10.98
C CYS A 137 6.33 -16.30 -9.52
N ALA A 138 6.98 -17.25 -8.85
CA ALA A 138 7.58 -17.02 -7.54
C ALA A 138 9.04 -16.61 -7.69
N VAL A 139 9.48 -15.62 -6.89
CA VAL A 139 10.88 -15.21 -6.78
C VAL A 139 11.28 -15.27 -5.32
N ALA A 140 12.31 -16.05 -5.01
CA ALA A 140 12.81 -16.26 -3.66
C ALA A 140 14.24 -15.72 -3.50
N ALA A 141 14.53 -15.16 -2.33
CA ALA A 141 15.89 -14.78 -1.90
C ALA A 141 16.36 -15.76 -0.80
N PRO A 142 16.81 -16.97 -1.17
CA PRO A 142 17.26 -17.96 -0.20
C PRO A 142 18.52 -17.51 0.54
N GLY A 143 18.61 -17.88 1.81
CA GLY A 143 19.78 -17.63 2.62
C GLY A 143 19.60 -18.09 4.06
N THR A 144 20.67 -17.99 4.82
CA THR A 144 20.70 -18.35 6.24
C THR A 144 21.04 -17.11 7.03
N MET A 145 20.27 -16.83 8.09
CA MET A 145 20.58 -15.72 8.98
C MET A 145 21.98 -15.91 9.58
N MET A 146 22.82 -14.88 9.44
CA MET A 146 24.18 -14.89 9.95
C MET A 146 24.17 -15.07 11.48
N THR A 147 25.04 -15.95 11.99
CA THR A 147 25.28 -16.08 13.43
C THR A 147 26.21 -14.98 13.93
N VAL A 148 26.23 -14.73 15.25
CA VAL A 148 27.11 -13.72 15.86
C VAL A 148 28.60 -13.95 15.55
N GLU A 149 28.96 -15.19 15.24
CA GLU A 149 30.33 -15.62 14.91
C GLU A 149 30.77 -15.20 13.50
N GLY A 150 29.86 -14.77 12.62
CA GLY A 150 30.18 -14.11 11.35
C GLY A 150 30.73 -15.02 10.24
N GLU A 151 30.44 -16.32 10.31
CA GLU A 151 31.00 -17.32 9.37
C GLU A 151 30.35 -17.28 7.97
N THR A 152 29.19 -16.64 7.83
CA THR A 152 28.44 -16.53 6.57
C THR A 152 28.01 -15.09 6.34
N LEU A 153 28.02 -14.68 5.07
CA LEU A 153 27.47 -13.38 4.70
C LEU A 153 25.95 -13.39 4.95
N PRO A 154 25.38 -12.33 5.55
CA PRO A 154 23.96 -12.24 5.76
C PRO A 154 23.23 -12.15 4.40
N PRO A 155 22.04 -12.75 4.29
CA PRO A 155 21.24 -12.63 3.08
C PRO A 155 20.76 -11.19 2.89
N THR A 156 20.69 -10.76 1.65
CA THR A 156 20.27 -9.41 1.25
C THR A 156 18.97 -9.47 0.45
N ASP A 157 18.34 -8.30 0.28
CA ASP A 157 17.09 -8.23 -0.49
C ASP A 157 17.37 -8.26 -2.00
N LEU A 158 16.45 -8.86 -2.76
CA LEU A 158 16.44 -8.73 -4.22
C LEU A 158 15.44 -7.66 -4.67
N GLN A 159 15.68 -7.11 -5.85
CA GLN A 159 14.73 -6.24 -6.53
C GLN A 159 14.17 -6.93 -7.76
N VAL A 160 12.85 -6.90 -7.88
CA VAL A 160 12.14 -7.42 -9.05
C VAL A 160 11.44 -6.26 -9.73
N PHE A 161 11.64 -6.11 -11.03
CA PHE A 161 10.88 -5.19 -11.87
C PHE A 161 10.06 -5.96 -12.88
N ILE A 162 8.85 -5.49 -13.14
CA ILE A 162 8.02 -6.00 -14.23
C ILE A 162 7.75 -4.82 -15.16
N HIS A 163 8.20 -4.93 -16.40
CA HIS A 163 7.80 -4.03 -17.47
C HIS A 163 6.61 -4.65 -18.17
N ARG A 164 5.43 -4.07 -17.93
CA ARG A 164 4.16 -4.52 -18.48
C ARG A 164 4.08 -4.14 -19.95
N ALA A 165 3.78 -5.11 -20.81
CA ALA A 165 3.58 -4.84 -22.24
C ALA A 165 2.34 -3.97 -22.48
N SER A 166 1.31 -4.17 -21.67
CA SER A 166 0.15 -3.30 -21.55
C SER A 166 0.03 -2.87 -20.10
N PRO A 167 0.03 -1.58 -19.78
CA PRO A 167 -0.21 -1.12 -18.41
C PRO A 167 -1.48 -1.77 -17.89
N PRO A 168 -1.50 -2.27 -16.63
CA PRO A 168 -2.71 -2.82 -16.06
C PRO A 168 -3.81 -1.75 -16.15
N GLU A 169 -4.97 -2.13 -16.70
CA GLU A 169 -6.14 -1.26 -16.61
C GLU A 169 -6.42 -1.01 -15.13
N GLU A 170 -6.37 0.26 -14.74
CA GLU A 170 -6.91 0.76 -13.49
C GLU A 170 -8.42 0.47 -13.49
N ARG A 171 -8.81 -0.71 -13.00
CA ARG A 171 -10.22 -1.11 -12.91
C ARG A 171 -10.78 -0.71 -11.57
N GLU A 172 -11.90 -0.01 -11.61
CA GLU A 172 -12.78 0.15 -10.45
C GLU A 172 -13.23 -1.24 -10.00
N THR A 173 -13.06 -1.55 -8.72
CA THR A 173 -13.61 -2.78 -8.14
C THR A 173 -15.13 -2.67 -8.05
N ASP A 174 -15.83 -3.79 -8.21
CA ASP A 174 -17.27 -3.85 -7.96
C ASP A 174 -17.54 -3.38 -6.52
N LEU A 175 -18.25 -2.26 -6.39
CA LEU A 175 -18.56 -1.68 -5.09
C LEU A 175 -19.53 -2.61 -4.33
N PRO A 176 -19.37 -2.75 -2.99
CA PRO A 176 -20.34 -3.49 -2.21
C PRO A 176 -21.71 -2.82 -2.25
N ASP A 177 -22.78 -3.61 -2.18
CA ASP A 177 -24.13 -3.08 -2.08
C ASP A 177 -24.23 -2.06 -0.93
N PRO A 178 -24.86 -0.89 -1.15
CA PRO A 178 -25.10 0.10 -0.10
C PRO A 178 -25.82 -0.52 1.09
N LEU A 179 -25.48 -0.08 2.31
CA LEU A 179 -26.15 -0.58 3.53
C LEU A 179 -27.65 -0.27 3.59
N ALA A 180 -28.07 0.79 2.89
CA ALA A 180 -29.44 1.26 2.75
C ALA A 180 -29.53 2.15 1.50
N GLU A 181 -30.73 2.57 1.11
CA GLU A 181 -30.89 3.55 0.03
C GLU A 181 -30.13 4.86 0.36
N PRO A 182 -29.13 5.26 -0.45
CA PRO A 182 -28.31 6.42 -0.14
C PRO A 182 -29.08 7.71 -0.38
N ARG A 183 -29.05 8.63 0.60
CA ARG A 183 -29.53 10.01 0.41
C ARG A 183 -28.56 10.82 -0.46
N LEU A 184 -27.27 10.53 -0.32
CA LEU A 184 -26.19 11.14 -1.07
C LEU A 184 -25.28 10.02 -1.58
N ASP A 185 -24.98 10.06 -2.87
CA ASP A 185 -24.09 9.12 -3.55
C ASP A 185 -23.28 9.91 -4.59
N PHE A 186 -21.98 10.03 -4.35
CA PHE A 186 -21.07 10.79 -5.21
C PHE A 186 -19.62 10.33 -5.01
N GLN A 187 -18.83 10.50 -6.06
CA GLN A 187 -17.39 10.31 -6.05
C GLN A 187 -16.69 11.66 -5.84
N ILE A 188 -15.64 11.66 -5.01
CA ILE A 188 -14.77 12.83 -4.86
C ILE A 188 -13.61 12.65 -5.83
N ASP A 189 -13.42 13.63 -6.71
CA ASP A 189 -12.37 13.60 -7.73
C ASP A 189 -10.98 13.67 -7.08
N ARG A 190 -10.00 13.06 -7.75
CA ARG A 190 -8.59 13.07 -7.31
C ARG A 190 -8.13 14.49 -7.03
N CYS A 191 -7.42 14.67 -5.91
CA CYS A 191 -6.89 15.97 -5.48
C CYS A 191 -7.95 17.05 -5.26
N THR A 192 -9.21 16.70 -4.98
CA THR A 192 -10.28 17.66 -4.63
C THR A 192 -10.81 17.40 -3.21
N SER A 193 -11.91 18.06 -2.85
CA SER A 193 -12.60 17.88 -1.59
C SER A 193 -14.07 18.26 -1.73
N GLN A 194 -14.90 17.66 -0.88
CA GLN A 194 -16.31 17.95 -0.82
C GLN A 194 -16.83 18.01 0.60
N ALA A 195 -17.67 19.01 0.83
CA ALA A 195 -18.46 19.18 2.02
C ALA A 195 -19.88 18.64 1.83
N TYR A 196 -20.44 18.00 2.85
CA TYR A 196 -21.80 17.51 2.81
C TYR A 196 -22.43 17.39 4.21
N GLU A 197 -23.75 17.44 4.28
CA GLU A 197 -24.52 17.30 5.53
C GLU A 197 -24.89 15.86 5.82
N VAL A 198 -24.89 15.48 7.11
CA VAL A 198 -25.31 14.17 7.59
C VAL A 198 -26.13 14.31 8.89
N LYS A 199 -27.36 13.81 8.88
CA LYS A 199 -28.25 13.87 10.03
C LYS A 199 -27.85 12.86 11.10
N ALA A 200 -28.29 13.11 12.33
CA ALA A 200 -28.12 12.19 13.45
C ALA A 200 -28.61 10.79 13.08
N GLY A 201 -27.79 9.76 13.33
CA GLY A 201 -28.15 8.37 13.03
C GLY A 201 -28.02 7.96 11.57
N GLU A 202 -27.72 8.87 10.65
CA GLU A 202 -27.34 8.50 9.28
C GLU A 202 -25.93 7.86 9.28
N PHE A 203 -25.68 7.06 8.25
CA PHE A 203 -24.43 6.35 8.03
C PHE A 203 -23.64 7.01 6.90
N ILE A 204 -22.32 6.93 7.00
CA ILE A 204 -21.39 7.40 5.99
C ILE A 204 -20.53 6.22 5.59
N GLN A 205 -20.59 5.87 4.31
CA GLN A 205 -19.79 4.81 3.74
C GLN A 205 -18.69 5.48 2.91
N VAL A 206 -17.45 5.31 3.36
CA VAL A 206 -16.26 5.78 2.66
C VAL A 206 -15.63 4.57 1.99
N ILE A 207 -15.56 4.58 0.66
CA ILE A 207 -14.99 3.50 -0.14
C ILE A 207 -13.82 4.08 -0.93
N ASP A 208 -12.71 3.35 -0.92
CA ASP A 208 -11.64 3.55 -1.89
C ASP A 208 -11.91 2.62 -3.08
N VAL A 209 -12.39 3.22 -4.17
CA VAL A 209 -12.87 2.54 -5.38
C VAL A 209 -11.75 1.77 -6.10
N MET A 210 -10.48 2.13 -5.85
CA MET A 210 -9.31 1.57 -6.54
C MET A 210 -8.29 0.92 -5.59
N GLY A 211 -8.51 1.02 -4.28
CA GLY A 211 -7.72 0.38 -3.23
C GLY A 211 -6.33 0.98 -2.99
N ARG A 212 -6.07 2.19 -3.49
CA ARG A 212 -4.76 2.87 -3.38
C ARG A 212 -4.84 4.34 -2.94
N GLU A 213 -6.03 4.82 -2.60
CA GLU A 213 -6.23 6.21 -2.17
C GLU A 213 -6.23 6.31 -0.65
N CYS A 214 -5.57 7.33 -0.12
CA CYS A 214 -5.79 7.80 1.24
C CYS A 214 -6.69 9.03 1.21
N SER A 215 -7.56 9.18 2.20
CA SER A 215 -8.51 10.28 2.26
C SER A 215 -8.50 10.92 3.63
N ASP A 216 -8.38 12.25 3.64
CA ASP A 216 -8.44 13.04 4.85
C ASP A 216 -9.90 13.30 5.21
N PHE A 217 -10.27 12.95 6.45
CA PHE A 217 -11.63 13.10 6.94
C PHE A 217 -11.72 14.06 8.12
N GLN A 218 -12.67 14.99 8.01
CA GLN A 218 -13.00 15.94 9.06
C GLN A 218 -14.52 15.97 9.29
N VAL A 219 -14.91 16.22 10.53
CA VAL A 219 -16.31 16.32 10.90
C VAL A 219 -16.50 17.43 11.91
N PHE A 220 -17.64 18.11 11.87
CA PHE A 220 -17.97 19.21 12.77
C PHE A 220 -19.39 19.05 13.29
N ASP A 221 -19.63 19.52 14.50
CA ASP A 221 -20.98 19.66 15.02
C ASP A 221 -21.66 20.87 14.36
N HIS A 222 -22.77 20.63 13.65
CA HIS A 222 -23.46 21.67 12.89
C HIS A 222 -24.04 22.76 13.81
N ARG A 223 -24.55 22.40 14.99
CA ARG A 223 -25.16 23.34 15.93
C ARG A 223 -24.11 24.23 16.58
N LYS A 224 -22.91 23.69 16.81
CA LYS A 224 -21.78 24.48 17.28
C LYS A 224 -21.33 25.46 16.19
N LEU A 225 -21.27 25.01 14.93
CA LEU A 225 -20.97 25.89 13.79
C LEU A 225 -21.99 27.03 13.63
N ASP A 226 -23.30 26.77 13.79
CA ASP A 226 -24.34 27.81 13.76
C ASP A 226 -24.15 28.88 14.85
N GLN A 227 -23.43 28.56 15.92
CA GLN A 227 -23.08 29.46 17.01
C GLN A 227 -21.70 30.12 16.82
N GLY A 228 -21.04 29.90 15.68
CA GLY A 228 -19.68 30.34 15.42
C GLY A 228 -18.61 29.58 16.21
N ILE A 229 -18.95 28.41 16.74
CA ILE A 229 -18.03 27.59 17.54
C ILE A 229 -17.48 26.46 16.67
N GLU A 230 -16.26 26.64 16.18
CA GLU A 230 -15.57 25.64 15.38
C GLU A 230 -15.02 24.51 16.25
N ARG A 231 -15.74 23.39 16.31
CA ARG A 231 -15.29 22.16 16.98
C ARG A 231 -15.33 21.01 16.00
N CYS A 232 -14.18 20.78 15.40
CA CYS A 232 -13.96 19.67 14.49
C CYS A 232 -13.47 18.43 15.24
N LEU A 233 -13.50 17.27 14.58
CA LEU A 233 -12.80 16.07 15.02
C LEU A 233 -11.36 16.40 15.41
N ASP A 234 -10.99 15.97 16.60
CA ASP A 234 -9.67 16.15 17.18
C ASP A 234 -9.07 14.77 17.47
N VAL A 235 -8.04 14.43 16.69
CA VAL A 235 -7.37 13.12 16.77
C VAL A 235 -6.65 12.93 18.11
N THR A 236 -6.17 14.01 18.74
CA THR A 236 -5.45 13.94 20.01
C THR A 236 -6.38 13.54 21.14
N THR A 237 -7.50 14.25 21.29
CA THR A 237 -8.57 13.92 22.24
C THR A 237 -9.10 12.52 21.99
N THR A 238 -9.31 12.17 20.72
CA THR A 238 -9.76 10.84 20.31
C THR A 238 -8.82 9.75 20.81
N ARG A 239 -7.50 9.84 20.55
CA ARG A 239 -6.52 8.85 21.03
C ARG A 239 -6.45 8.81 22.56
N THR A 240 -6.54 9.96 23.22
CA THR A 240 -6.51 10.05 24.70
C THR A 240 -7.69 9.34 25.33
N LEU A 241 -8.91 9.56 24.81
CA LEU A 241 -10.13 8.98 25.39
C LEU A 241 -10.29 7.49 25.06
N ILE A 242 -9.86 7.08 23.89
CA ILE A 242 -9.95 5.69 23.44
C ILE A 242 -8.83 4.83 24.02
N GLY A 243 -7.64 5.41 24.22
CA GLY A 243 -6.45 4.67 24.61
C GLY A 243 -5.84 3.84 23.48
N ALA A 244 -6.13 4.17 22.22
CA ALA A 244 -5.60 3.48 21.04
C ALA A 244 -5.18 4.48 19.95
N GLY A 245 -4.16 4.12 19.16
CA GLY A 245 -3.67 4.92 18.03
C GLY A 245 -4.59 4.91 16.81
N TYR A 246 -5.41 3.86 16.66
CA TYR A 246 -6.33 3.68 15.55
C TYR A 246 -7.73 3.37 16.10
N PRO A 247 -8.67 4.32 16.02
CA PRO A 247 -10.07 4.06 16.33
C PRO A 247 -10.63 3.00 15.36
N GLY A 248 -11.46 2.10 15.87
CA GLY A 248 -12.01 0.98 15.11
C GLY A 248 -13.32 0.45 15.70
N PRO A 249 -14.02 -0.47 15.02
CA PRO A 249 -15.33 -0.96 15.48
C PRO A 249 -15.32 -1.50 16.91
N GLY A 250 -16.46 -1.36 17.60
CA GLY A 250 -16.64 -1.86 18.97
C GLY A 250 -16.32 -0.82 20.04
N LEU A 251 -15.50 -1.19 21.04
CA LEU A 251 -15.25 -0.38 22.23
C LEU A 251 -14.52 0.95 21.91
N PHE A 252 -13.73 0.97 20.84
CA PHE A 252 -12.83 2.04 20.44
C PHE A 252 -13.32 2.84 19.24
N SER A 253 -14.65 2.90 19.07
CA SER A 253 -15.27 3.31 17.80
C SER A 253 -15.51 4.80 17.63
N LYS A 254 -15.33 5.64 18.64
CA LYS A 254 -15.79 7.04 18.56
C LYS A 254 -14.66 8.00 18.22
N TYR A 255 -14.92 8.94 17.32
CA TYR A 255 -14.11 10.13 17.16
C TYR A 255 -14.72 11.30 17.95
N TYR A 256 -13.87 12.12 18.54
CA TYR A 256 -14.26 13.18 19.47
C TYR A 256 -13.78 14.55 18.99
N ASP A 257 -14.45 15.62 19.42
CA ASP A 257 -13.90 16.98 19.35
C ASP A 257 -13.02 17.30 20.57
N VAL A 258 -12.44 18.51 20.59
CA VAL A 258 -11.63 19.01 21.72
C VAL A 258 -12.41 19.18 23.03
N ASP A 259 -13.75 19.23 22.97
CA ASP A 259 -14.62 19.30 24.15
C ASP A 259 -15.03 17.88 24.62
N MET A 260 -14.35 16.84 24.12
CA MET A 260 -14.61 15.43 24.41
C MET A 260 -16.02 14.96 24.03
N GLN A 261 -16.67 15.64 23.08
CA GLN A 261 -17.98 15.25 22.56
C GLN A 261 -17.84 14.27 21.39
N PRO A 262 -18.55 13.13 21.40
CA PRO A 262 -18.47 12.16 20.32
C PRO A 262 -19.18 12.69 19.07
N LEU A 263 -18.48 12.71 17.93
CA LEU A 263 -19.00 13.22 16.67
C LEU A 263 -19.50 12.08 15.75
N VAL A 264 -18.67 11.04 15.57
CA VAL A 264 -18.96 9.88 14.72
C VAL A 264 -18.48 8.59 15.38
N GLU A 265 -19.11 7.47 15.02
CA GLU A 265 -18.80 6.13 15.50
C GLU A 265 -18.46 5.20 14.33
N VAL A 266 -17.32 4.51 14.37
CA VAL A 266 -16.91 3.46 13.43
C VAL A 266 -17.76 2.22 13.67
N ILE A 267 -18.54 1.83 12.66
CA ILE A 267 -19.43 0.67 12.67
C ILE A 267 -18.77 -0.52 11.99
N ARG A 268 -18.06 -0.29 10.89
CA ARG A 268 -17.35 -1.31 10.13
C ARG A 268 -16.07 -0.72 9.55
N ASP A 269 -15.03 -1.52 9.53
CA ASP A 269 -13.72 -1.18 8.97
C ASP A 269 -13.12 -2.47 8.40
N THR A 270 -12.72 -2.45 7.11
CA THR A 270 -12.05 -3.57 6.44
C THR A 270 -10.53 -3.43 6.39
N VAL A 271 -9.98 -2.29 6.83
CA VAL A 271 -8.54 -1.97 6.80
C VAL A 271 -7.90 -2.16 8.17
N GLY A 272 -8.55 -1.66 9.22
CA GLY A 272 -8.06 -1.74 10.60
C GLY A 272 -7.01 -0.69 10.98
N ARG A 273 -6.48 0.08 10.02
CA ARG A 273 -5.45 1.11 10.25
C ARG A 273 -5.74 2.39 9.45
N HIS A 274 -5.84 3.49 10.18
CA HIS A 274 -6.12 4.83 9.66
C HIS A 274 -5.25 5.82 10.43
N ASP A 275 -4.32 6.51 9.78
CA ASP A 275 -3.45 7.44 10.48
C ASP A 275 -4.27 8.51 11.23
N THR A 276 -3.98 8.65 12.51
CA THR A 276 -4.50 9.76 13.31
C THR A 276 -3.37 10.61 13.88
N PHE A 277 -2.12 10.42 13.45
CA PHE A 277 -0.95 11.07 14.03
C PHE A 277 -0.54 12.33 13.28
N GLY A 278 -0.67 12.31 11.96
CA GLY A 278 -0.26 13.38 11.07
C GLY A 278 -1.31 14.45 10.88
N LEU A 279 -0.86 15.56 10.30
CA LEU A 279 -1.77 16.51 9.65
C LEU A 279 -2.11 15.99 8.26
N ALA A 280 -3.28 16.40 7.76
CA ALA A 280 -3.55 16.40 6.33
C ALA A 280 -2.40 17.10 5.60
N CYS A 281 -2.07 16.65 4.38
CA CYS A 281 -0.92 17.22 3.67
C CYS A 281 -1.08 18.75 3.49
N THR A 282 0.05 19.46 3.52
CA THR A 282 0.09 20.93 3.57
C THR A 282 0.99 21.49 2.48
N ALA A 283 0.71 22.72 2.02
CA ALA A 283 1.61 23.45 1.12
C ALA A 283 3.05 23.44 1.63
N LYS A 284 3.27 23.75 2.91
CA LYS A 284 4.59 23.73 3.55
C LYS A 284 5.31 22.39 3.38
N SER A 285 4.61 21.28 3.58
CA SER A 285 5.23 19.95 3.47
C SER A 285 5.77 19.66 2.07
N TYR A 286 5.08 20.14 1.03
CA TYR A 286 5.53 20.00 -0.35
C TYR A 286 6.62 21.00 -0.70
N GLU A 287 6.48 22.27 -0.28
CA GLU A 287 7.47 23.33 -0.50
C GLU A 287 8.83 23.02 0.12
N ASP A 288 8.86 22.48 1.36
CA ASP A 288 10.10 22.06 2.02
C ASP A 288 10.83 20.94 1.25
N ARG A 289 10.09 20.19 0.40
CA ARG A 289 10.63 19.15 -0.49
C ARG A 289 10.92 19.67 -1.91
N GLY A 290 10.69 20.97 -2.17
CA GLY A 290 10.90 21.63 -3.46
C GLY A 290 9.69 21.63 -4.41
N TYR A 291 8.52 21.17 -3.97
CA TYR A 291 7.30 21.09 -4.78
C TYR A 291 6.37 22.28 -4.52
N PHE A 292 6.75 23.46 -5.01
CA PHE A 292 5.98 24.69 -4.84
C PHE A 292 4.64 24.64 -5.61
N GLY A 293 3.57 25.09 -4.98
CA GLY A 293 2.23 25.15 -5.59
C GLY A 293 1.53 23.79 -5.74
N HIS A 294 2.04 22.74 -5.10
CA HIS A 294 1.43 21.42 -5.14
C HIS A 294 0.06 21.42 -4.44
N ILE A 295 -0.94 20.79 -5.07
CA ILE A 295 -2.27 20.61 -4.49
C ILE A 295 -2.16 19.81 -3.19
N ASN A 296 -2.91 20.20 -2.16
CA ASN A 296 -2.84 19.55 -0.86
C ASN A 296 -4.21 19.56 -0.15
N CYS A 297 -4.41 18.58 0.72
CA CYS A 297 -5.67 18.35 1.43
C CYS A 297 -6.03 19.52 2.37
N SER A 298 -5.04 20.19 2.97
CA SER A 298 -5.35 21.33 3.85
C SER A 298 -5.95 22.52 3.11
N ASP A 299 -5.43 22.84 1.94
CA ASP A 299 -5.98 23.89 1.08
C ASP A 299 -7.30 23.47 0.44
N ASN A 300 -7.42 22.19 0.06
CA ASN A 300 -8.68 21.62 -0.41
C ASN A 300 -9.77 21.72 0.66
N PHE A 301 -9.47 21.43 1.94
CA PHE A 301 -10.43 21.66 3.03
C PHE A 301 -10.83 23.13 3.09
N ASN A 302 -9.88 24.06 3.10
CA ASN A 302 -10.19 25.48 3.15
C ASN A 302 -11.15 25.90 2.02
N GLY A 303 -10.98 25.36 0.81
CA GLY A 303 -11.88 25.57 -0.31
C GLY A 303 -13.30 25.02 -0.09
N ALA A 304 -13.42 23.74 0.28
CA ALA A 304 -14.73 23.10 0.50
C ALA A 304 -15.48 23.68 1.71
N LEU A 305 -14.75 24.12 2.73
CA LEU A 305 -15.27 24.67 3.98
C LEU A 305 -15.67 26.15 3.88
N ALA A 306 -15.23 26.87 2.84
CA ALA A 306 -15.48 28.31 2.71
C ALA A 306 -16.97 28.69 2.73
N GLN A 307 -17.84 27.85 2.16
CA GLN A 307 -19.30 28.06 2.15
C GLN A 307 -19.94 27.98 3.54
N TYR A 308 -19.19 27.48 4.54
CA TYR A 308 -19.61 27.37 5.94
C TYR A 308 -18.97 28.43 6.82
N GLU A 309 -18.25 29.38 6.23
CA GLU A 309 -17.58 30.48 6.92
C GLU A 309 -16.57 30.00 7.99
N ILE A 310 -16.05 28.78 7.82
CA ILE A 310 -15.04 28.19 8.70
C ILE A 310 -13.68 28.81 8.39
N GLU A 311 -12.94 29.21 9.42
CA GLU A 311 -11.65 29.85 9.28
C GLU A 311 -10.63 28.91 8.60
N PRO A 312 -9.93 29.37 7.55
CA PRO A 312 -8.95 28.55 6.86
C PRO A 312 -7.74 28.26 7.75
N ARG A 313 -7.19 27.05 7.63
CA ARG A 313 -6.04 26.59 8.43
C ARG A 313 -4.92 26.15 7.52
N LYS A 314 -3.68 26.41 7.96
CA LYS A 314 -2.46 25.98 7.24
C LYS A 314 -2.22 24.47 7.30
N GLY A 315 -2.88 23.80 8.23
CA GLY A 315 -2.79 22.35 8.43
C GLY A 315 -3.97 21.87 9.25
N TRP A 316 -4.59 20.78 8.81
CA TRP A 316 -5.75 20.18 9.47
C TRP A 316 -5.34 18.89 10.18
N ALA A 317 -5.73 18.75 11.45
CA ALA A 317 -5.59 17.49 12.17
C ALA A 317 -6.78 16.59 11.82
N ALA A 318 -6.62 15.77 10.78
CA ALA A 318 -7.66 14.94 10.21
C ALA A 318 -7.50 13.47 10.62
N ALA A 319 -8.59 12.71 10.52
CA ALA A 319 -8.49 11.26 10.48
C ALA A 319 -8.14 10.85 9.03
N ASN A 320 -6.92 10.38 8.81
CA ASN A 320 -6.43 9.98 7.50
C ASN A 320 -6.89 8.54 7.22
N PHE A 321 -8.06 8.39 6.62
CA PHE A 321 -8.57 7.08 6.29
C PHE A 321 -7.70 6.40 5.25
N PHE A 322 -7.48 5.10 5.47
CA PHE A 322 -6.69 4.22 4.61
C PHE A 322 -5.21 4.56 4.58
N PHE A 323 -4.74 5.54 5.35
CA PHE A 323 -3.32 5.78 5.43
C PHE A 323 -2.68 4.89 6.51
N ASN A 324 -1.94 3.86 6.08
CA ASN A 324 -1.32 2.88 6.97
C ASN A 324 0.07 3.33 7.40
N THR A 325 0.09 4.33 8.27
CA THR A 325 1.28 4.72 9.00
C THR A 325 1.31 4.00 10.35
N GLY A 326 2.46 4.04 11.01
CA GLY A 326 2.59 3.76 12.43
C GLY A 326 3.87 4.36 12.97
N ILE A 327 3.96 4.44 14.29
CA ILE A 327 5.18 4.86 14.98
C ILE A 327 5.94 3.60 15.40
N ASP A 328 7.21 3.51 15.04
CA ASP A 328 8.07 2.39 15.42
C ASP A 328 8.66 2.55 16.83
N ASP A 329 9.43 1.55 17.27
CA ASP A 329 10.06 1.54 18.60
C ASP A 329 11.14 2.63 18.78
N HIS A 330 11.55 3.27 17.69
CA HIS A 330 12.46 4.43 17.68
C HIS A 330 11.72 5.76 17.63
N ASN A 331 10.39 5.74 17.71
CA ASN A 331 9.50 6.90 17.60
C ASN A 331 9.52 7.56 16.21
N VAL A 332 9.79 6.78 15.16
CA VAL A 332 9.79 7.25 13.77
C VAL A 332 8.49 6.85 13.07
N PRO A 333 7.80 7.77 12.37
CA PRO A 333 6.68 7.41 11.50
C PRO A 333 7.13 6.54 10.32
N ALA A 334 6.49 5.39 10.14
CA ALA A 334 6.74 4.45 9.05
C ALA A 334 5.46 4.11 8.30
N THR A 335 5.52 4.03 6.96
CA THR A 335 4.38 3.68 6.09
C THR A 335 4.42 2.19 5.74
N LYS A 336 3.26 1.52 5.76
CA LYS A 336 3.08 0.10 5.41
C LYS A 336 2.06 -0.02 4.27
N HIS A 337 2.16 -1.08 3.47
CA HIS A 337 1.26 -1.29 2.31
C HIS A 337 -0.13 -1.76 2.77
N ASN A 338 -1.18 -1.34 2.04
CA ASN A 338 -2.56 -1.81 2.23
C ASN A 338 -2.94 -2.93 1.26
N HIS A 339 -3.99 -3.68 1.62
CA HIS A 339 -4.65 -4.64 0.74
C HIS A 339 -5.72 -3.94 -0.12
N PRO A 340 -6.03 -4.48 -1.32
CA PRO A 340 -7.25 -4.10 -2.06
C PRO A 340 -8.51 -4.54 -1.29
N ASP A 341 -9.63 -3.84 -1.50
CA ASP A 341 -10.94 -3.93 -0.81
C ASP A 341 -11.06 -3.12 0.50
N VAL A 342 -11.06 -1.80 0.33
CA VAL A 342 -10.94 -0.81 1.41
C VAL A 342 -12.25 -0.05 1.60
N THR A 343 -12.94 -0.32 2.70
CA THR A 343 -14.21 0.34 3.07
C THR A 343 -14.23 0.64 4.55
N MET A 344 -14.71 1.84 4.91
CA MET A 344 -14.99 2.21 6.27
C MET A 344 -16.38 2.81 6.40
N ILE A 345 -17.12 2.41 7.43
CA ILE A 345 -18.49 2.81 7.68
C ILE A 345 -18.56 3.50 9.03
N LEU A 346 -19.01 4.74 9.02
CA LEU A 346 -19.25 5.55 10.19
C LEU A 346 -20.75 5.76 10.41
N ARG A 347 -21.16 5.95 11.66
CA ARG A 347 -22.49 6.42 12.05
C ARG A 347 -22.37 7.75 12.77
N HIS A 348 -23.17 8.72 12.37
CA HIS A 348 -23.19 10.01 13.06
C HIS A 348 -23.94 9.90 14.40
N LYS A 349 -23.30 10.35 15.49
CA LYS A 349 -23.83 10.25 16.86
C LYS A 349 -24.48 11.55 17.37
N ALA A 350 -24.12 12.70 16.79
CA ALA A 350 -24.64 14.00 17.25
C ALA A 350 -26.00 14.32 16.61
N HIS A 351 -26.80 15.15 17.28
CA HIS A 351 -28.08 15.62 16.75
C HIS A 351 -27.86 16.63 15.59
N CYS A 352 -27.72 16.10 14.37
CA CYS A 352 -27.53 16.79 13.08
C CYS A 352 -26.12 17.39 12.89
N GLY A 353 -25.35 16.92 11.90
CA GLY A 353 -23.95 17.29 11.70
C GLY A 353 -23.57 17.54 10.24
N ARG A 354 -22.50 18.29 10.00
CA ARG A 354 -21.88 18.49 8.69
C ARG A 354 -20.54 17.75 8.64
N GLN A 355 -20.26 17.08 7.53
CA GLN A 355 -19.06 16.30 7.29
C GLN A 355 -18.29 16.84 6.09
N PHE A 356 -16.97 16.68 6.14
CA PHE A 356 -16.08 17.27 5.17
C PHE A 356 -14.98 16.28 4.83
N ARG A 357 -14.75 16.08 3.54
CA ARG A 357 -13.80 15.09 3.04
C ARG A 357 -12.91 15.73 1.97
N CYS A 358 -11.60 15.48 2.05
CA CYS A 358 -10.70 15.58 0.90
C CYS A 358 -10.48 14.18 0.34
#